data_AF-A0A923Y9U1-F1
#
_entry.id   AF-A0A923Y9U1-F1
#
_cell.length_a   1.000
_cell.length_b   1.000
_cell.length_c   1.000
_cell.angle_alpha   90.00
_cell.angle_beta   90.00
_cell.angle_gamma   90.00
#
_symmetry.space_group_name_H-M   'P 1'
#
loop_
_entity.id
_entity.type
_entity.pdbx_description
1 polymer ?
#
loop_
_entity_poly.entity_id
_entity_poly.type
_entity_poly.pdbx_seq_one_letter_code
_entity_poly.pdbx_strand_id
1 'polypeptide(L)'
;MIKVLMFDLGDTLVGADRQPFPHARDALAVIGQLKTAAGKPLRSCLVSDFDLAAPPATPAKVAAIFARYLTLLDATGLRAFFEPVQKRVTLSTHAGAPEPDAAVFEKALRRLGARATLAECLFITENKAHVRAVRKHLLMHALQFRPPGATGGDFADWADAPALIAHEVAPDHADNLHAVVKAHLGFQGVELVTAKAAKAGGDVEAAGRVWCPVSVPACPDLEGLQVAMPVTSHIARGPRGKLSPAPVVAPSADDLAEAGAFVQSLAHHGQIGGRAGTKALHPTHCIKTDASGVKRLVRSRFSAV
;
A
#
# COMPACT_ATOMS: atom_id res chain seq x y z
N MET A 1 11.45 -14.34 13.97
CA MET A 1 10.48 -14.26 12.85
C MET A 1 9.32 -13.40 13.31
N ILE A 2 8.94 -12.39 12.51
CA ILE A 2 7.86 -11.48 12.89
C ILE A 2 6.50 -12.13 12.70
N LYS A 3 5.63 -11.95 13.71
CA LYS A 3 4.23 -12.42 13.73
C LYS A 3 3.23 -11.30 13.84
N VAL A 4 3.63 -10.15 14.40
CA VAL A 4 2.75 -9.00 14.64
C VAL A 4 3.44 -7.72 14.19
N LEU A 5 2.68 -6.87 13.50
CA LEU A 5 3.07 -5.52 13.13
C LEU A 5 2.32 -4.50 13.98
N MET A 6 3.03 -3.56 14.57
CA MET A 6 2.50 -2.51 15.41
C MET A 6 2.81 -1.16 14.78
N PHE A 7 1.80 -0.31 14.66
CA PHE A 7 1.94 1.04 14.12
C PHE A 7 1.68 2.06 15.21
N ASP A 8 2.55 3.06 15.28
CA ASP A 8 2.18 4.37 15.80
C ASP A 8 1.25 5.10 14.81
N LEU A 9 0.50 6.10 15.29
CA LEU A 9 -0.38 6.93 14.47
C LEU A 9 0.25 8.30 14.19
N GLY A 10 0.50 9.09 15.23
CA GLY A 10 0.86 10.50 15.11
C GLY A 10 2.24 10.68 14.53
N ASP A 11 2.41 11.57 13.55
CA ASP A 11 3.64 11.81 12.79
C ASP A 11 4.27 10.55 12.14
N THR A 12 3.58 9.42 12.19
CA THR A 12 3.92 8.14 11.56
C THR A 12 3.00 7.82 10.39
N LEU A 13 1.71 7.62 10.66
CA LEU A 13 0.68 7.34 9.64
C LEU A 13 -0.05 8.61 9.23
N VAL A 14 -0.18 9.58 10.14
CA VAL A 14 -0.86 10.87 9.91
C VAL A 14 0.05 12.03 10.29
N GLY A 15 0.01 13.12 9.53
CA GLY A 15 0.77 14.33 9.84
C GLY A 15 0.09 15.21 10.88
N ALA A 16 0.72 16.34 11.19
CA ALA A 16 0.20 17.35 12.12
C ALA A 16 -1.18 17.91 11.72
N ASP A 17 -1.51 17.92 10.43
CA ASP A 17 -2.81 18.32 9.88
C ASP A 17 -3.89 17.22 10.01
N ARG A 18 -3.54 16.08 10.63
CA ARG A 18 -4.36 14.88 10.80
C ARG A 18 -4.77 14.22 9.50
N GLN A 19 -4.09 14.53 8.40
CA GLN A 19 -4.24 13.79 7.15
C GLN A 19 -3.26 12.62 7.12
N PRO A 20 -3.66 11.46 6.57
CA PRO A 20 -2.71 10.39 6.29
C PRO A 20 -1.58 10.90 5.40
N PHE A 21 -0.35 10.47 5.70
CA PHE A 21 0.77 10.72 4.79
C PHE A 21 0.50 10.13 3.39
N PRO A 22 1.14 10.67 2.34
CA PRO A 22 1.05 10.10 0.99
C PRO A 22 1.27 8.59 1.01
N HIS A 23 0.45 7.86 0.25
CA HIS A 23 0.48 6.39 0.12
C HIS A 23 0.21 5.58 1.38
N ALA A 24 -0.04 6.17 2.56
CA ALA A 24 -0.25 5.41 3.81
C ALA A 24 -1.44 4.45 3.72
N ARG A 25 -2.58 4.89 3.14
CA ARG A 25 -3.78 4.04 2.95
C ARG A 25 -3.50 2.84 2.06
N ASP A 26 -2.87 3.08 0.92
CA ASP A 26 -2.56 2.03 -0.06
C ASP A 26 -1.53 1.05 0.51
N ALA A 27 -0.51 1.57 1.21
CA ALA A 27 0.46 0.75 1.91
C ALA A 27 -0.21 -0.16 2.95
N LEU A 28 -1.12 0.36 3.78
CA LEU A 28 -1.88 -0.45 4.74
C LEU A 28 -2.73 -1.53 4.07
N ALA A 29 -3.33 -1.23 2.91
CA ALA A 29 -4.08 -2.22 2.13
C ALA A 29 -3.21 -3.36 1.62
N VAL A 30 -1.98 -3.07 1.20
CA VAL A 30 -0.99 -4.08 0.76
C VAL A 30 -0.46 -4.86 1.96
N ILE A 31 -0.13 -4.17 3.06
CA ILE A 31 0.37 -4.79 4.29
C ILE A 31 -0.65 -5.79 4.86
N GLY A 32 -1.95 -5.49 4.76
CA GLY A 32 -3.02 -6.41 5.16
C GLY A 32 -3.08 -7.73 4.39
N GLN A 33 -2.39 -7.83 3.25
CA GLN A 33 -2.29 -9.05 2.44
C GLN A 33 -1.02 -9.86 2.75
N LEU A 34 -0.07 -9.29 3.50
CA LEU A 34 1.20 -9.95 3.81
C LEU A 34 0.99 -11.16 4.71
N LYS A 35 1.87 -12.15 4.54
CA LYS A 35 1.92 -13.38 5.31
C LYS A 35 3.23 -13.47 6.08
N THR A 36 3.16 -14.04 7.28
CA THR A 36 4.32 -14.50 8.05
C THR A 36 5.06 -15.61 7.30
N ALA A 37 6.30 -15.92 7.69
CA ALA A 37 7.05 -17.01 7.04
C ALA A 37 6.39 -18.39 7.22
N ALA A 38 5.49 -18.54 8.20
CA ALA A 38 4.64 -19.73 8.35
C ALA A 38 3.38 -19.73 7.44
N GLY A 39 3.29 -18.78 6.50
CA GLY A 39 2.15 -18.64 5.56
C GLY A 39 0.87 -18.08 6.19
N LYS A 40 0.87 -17.74 7.48
CA LYS A 40 -0.30 -17.16 8.17
C LYS A 40 -0.42 -15.66 7.87
N PRO A 41 -1.63 -15.08 7.79
CA PRO A 41 -1.81 -13.64 7.65
C PRO A 41 -1.04 -12.86 8.72
N LEU A 42 -0.31 -11.83 8.32
CA LEU A 42 0.36 -10.92 9.23
C LEU A 42 -0.69 -10.14 10.01
N ARG A 43 -0.64 -10.23 11.34
CA ARG A 43 -1.58 -9.52 12.19
C ARG A 43 -1.04 -8.13 12.47
N SER A 44 -1.90 -7.12 12.41
CA SER A 44 -1.52 -5.75 12.70
C SER A 44 -2.42 -5.10 13.75
N CYS A 45 -1.85 -4.15 14.48
CA CYS A 45 -2.57 -3.28 15.41
C CYS A 45 -1.93 -1.90 15.49
N LEU A 46 -2.67 -0.96 16.04
CA LEU A 46 -2.24 0.38 16.36
C LEU A 46 -1.91 0.45 17.86
N VAL A 47 -0.78 1.05 18.19
CA VAL A 47 -0.32 1.43 19.53
C VAL A 47 -0.07 2.93 19.48
N SER A 48 -0.62 3.72 20.42
CA SER A 48 -0.46 5.17 20.35
C SER A 48 -0.51 5.81 21.74
N ASP A 49 0.41 6.75 21.95
CA ASP A 49 0.33 7.71 23.02
C ASP A 49 -0.74 8.78 22.68
N PHE A 50 -1.75 8.88 23.52
CA PHE A 50 -2.83 9.87 23.35
C PHE A 50 -3.04 10.64 24.65
N ASP A 51 -4.08 10.33 25.41
CA ASP A 51 -4.33 10.92 26.73
C ASP A 51 -4.26 9.83 27.79
N LEU A 52 -3.72 10.14 28.98
CA LEU A 52 -3.81 9.28 30.16
C LEU A 52 -5.01 9.65 31.02
N ALA A 53 -5.71 8.65 31.55
CA ALA A 53 -6.81 8.89 32.49
C ALA A 53 -6.28 9.49 33.81
N ALA A 54 -6.80 10.65 34.19
CA ALA A 54 -6.47 11.29 35.47
C ALA A 54 -6.81 10.36 36.66
N PRO A 55 -5.93 10.25 37.68
CA PRO A 55 -6.17 9.41 38.84
C PRO A 55 -7.48 9.74 39.59
N PRO A 56 -8.20 8.73 40.14
CA PRO A 56 -8.02 7.31 39.85
C PRO A 56 -8.45 7.00 38.41
N ALA A 57 -7.67 6.18 37.71
CA ALA A 57 -7.99 5.70 36.37
C ALA A 57 -9.15 4.70 36.47
N THR A 58 -10.34 5.08 35.99
CA THR A 58 -11.53 4.21 36.00
C THR A 58 -11.82 3.70 34.59
N PRO A 59 -12.49 2.53 34.45
CA PRO A 59 -12.90 2.01 33.13
C PRO A 59 -13.71 3.01 32.30
N ALA A 60 -14.57 3.81 32.94
CA ALA A 60 -15.36 4.85 32.27
C ALA A 60 -14.48 5.97 31.69
N LYS A 61 -13.46 6.43 32.41
CA LYS A 61 -12.50 7.43 31.90
C LYS A 61 -11.72 6.90 30.70
N VAL A 62 -11.24 5.65 30.78
CA VAL A 62 -10.53 4.98 29.68
C VAL A 62 -11.43 4.85 28.45
N ALA A 63 -12.69 4.42 28.63
CA ALA A 63 -13.65 4.31 27.55
C ALA A 63 -13.95 5.66 26.88
N ALA A 64 -14.08 6.74 27.67
CA ALA A 64 -14.28 8.08 27.14
C ALA A 64 -13.08 8.57 26.31
N ILE A 65 -11.85 8.36 26.80
CA ILE A 65 -10.63 8.67 26.04
C ILE A 65 -10.58 7.86 24.75
N PHE A 66 -10.89 6.57 24.82
CA PHE A 66 -10.89 5.70 23.65
C PHE A 66 -11.92 6.13 22.61
N ALA A 67 -13.13 6.53 23.02
CA ALA A 67 -14.15 7.06 22.10
C ALA A 67 -13.70 8.35 21.38
N ARG A 68 -13.03 9.27 22.09
CA ARG A 68 -12.44 10.45 21.44
C ARG A 68 -11.37 10.07 20.43
N TYR A 69 -10.51 9.12 20.78
CA TYR A 69 -9.49 8.63 19.86
C TYR A 69 -10.08 8.00 18.61
N LEU A 70 -11.16 7.21 18.75
CA LEU A 70 -11.84 6.62 17.59
C LEU A 70 -12.44 7.70 16.67
N THR A 71 -12.97 8.79 17.24
CA THR A 71 -13.44 9.93 16.44
C THR A 71 -12.31 10.58 15.64
N LEU A 72 -11.12 10.69 16.23
CA LEU A 72 -9.92 11.16 15.52
C LEU A 72 -9.54 10.18 14.41
N LEU A 73 -9.49 8.88 14.71
CA LEU A 73 -9.13 7.85 13.74
C LEU A 73 -10.15 7.77 12.59
N ASP A 74 -11.44 8.00 12.85
CA ASP A 74 -12.49 8.11 11.84
C ASP A 74 -12.23 9.27 10.88
N ALA A 75 -11.86 10.44 11.41
CA ALA A 75 -11.56 11.62 10.60
C ALA A 75 -10.36 11.40 9.64
N THR A 76 -9.42 10.52 9.98
CA THR A 76 -8.29 10.15 9.11
C THR A 76 -8.68 9.18 7.99
N GLY A 77 -9.85 8.54 8.09
CA GLY A 77 -10.27 7.45 7.19
C GLY A 77 -9.45 6.15 7.35
N LEU A 78 -8.61 6.02 8.39
CA LEU A 78 -7.76 4.85 8.61
C LEU A 78 -8.40 3.78 9.50
N ARG A 79 -9.52 4.06 10.16
CA ARG A 79 -10.15 3.14 11.12
C ARG A 79 -10.43 1.75 10.54
N ALA A 80 -10.85 1.68 9.27
CA ALA A 80 -11.19 0.43 8.60
C ALA A 80 -10.03 -0.60 8.60
N PHE A 81 -8.77 -0.15 8.62
CA PHE A 81 -7.59 -1.03 8.68
C PHE A 81 -7.36 -1.64 10.08
N PHE A 82 -7.98 -1.05 11.11
CA PHE A 82 -7.81 -1.41 12.51
C PHE A 82 -9.11 -1.92 13.15
N GLU A 83 -10.08 -2.38 12.36
CA GLU A 83 -11.26 -3.08 12.89
C GLU A 83 -10.95 -4.58 13.16
N PRO A 84 -11.49 -5.19 14.23
CA PRO A 84 -12.30 -4.58 15.29
C PRO A 84 -11.43 -3.74 16.26
N VAL A 85 -11.79 -2.47 16.46
CA VAL A 85 -10.96 -1.51 17.20
C VAL A 85 -10.70 -1.88 18.66
N GLN A 86 -11.61 -2.62 19.31
CA GLN A 86 -11.41 -3.11 20.68
C GLN A 86 -10.28 -4.14 20.79
N LYS A 87 -9.90 -4.78 19.67
CA LYS A 87 -8.80 -5.73 19.61
C LYS A 87 -7.53 -5.13 19.00
N ARG A 88 -7.68 -4.26 18.01
CA ARG A 88 -6.56 -3.78 17.19
C ARG A 88 -6.10 -2.36 17.49
N VAL A 89 -6.78 -1.62 18.36
CA VAL A 89 -6.31 -0.30 18.82
C VAL A 89 -6.02 -0.36 20.31
N THR A 90 -4.80 0.03 20.67
CA THR A 90 -4.32 0.13 22.04
C THR A 90 -3.75 1.52 22.26
N LEU A 91 -4.10 2.13 23.38
CA LEU A 91 -3.65 3.47 23.76
C LEU A 91 -2.87 3.37 25.06
N SER A 92 -1.99 4.33 25.32
CA SER A 92 -1.28 4.44 26.60
C SER A 92 -2.23 4.37 27.81
N THR A 93 -3.42 4.99 27.74
CA THR A 93 -4.44 4.88 28.82
C THR A 93 -4.97 3.47 29.08
N HIS A 94 -4.91 2.56 28.11
CA HIS A 94 -5.33 1.17 28.31
C HIS A 94 -4.29 0.36 29.08
N ALA A 95 -3.03 0.76 28.98
CA ALA A 95 -1.89 0.13 29.64
C ALA A 95 -1.50 0.84 30.94
N GLY A 96 -1.87 2.12 31.09
CA GLY A 96 -1.37 2.97 32.17
C GLY A 96 0.09 3.39 31.99
N ALA A 97 0.65 3.22 30.79
CA ALA A 97 2.04 3.51 30.47
C ALA A 97 2.15 4.02 29.03
N PRO A 98 3.01 5.02 28.77
CA PRO A 98 3.28 5.50 27.41
C PRO A 98 4.28 4.59 26.69
N GLU A 99 4.44 4.81 25.39
CA GLU A 99 5.58 4.28 24.67
C GLU A 99 6.89 4.91 25.20
N PRO A 100 8.03 4.18 25.16
CA PRO A 100 8.23 2.82 24.70
C PRO A 100 8.16 1.78 25.85
N ASP A 101 7.32 1.98 26.87
CA ASP A 101 7.20 1.02 27.98
C ASP A 101 6.67 -0.34 27.47
N ALA A 102 7.23 -1.45 27.97
CA ALA A 102 6.82 -2.80 27.57
C ALA A 102 5.31 -3.03 27.77
N ALA A 103 4.72 -2.44 28.80
CA ALA A 103 3.34 -2.67 29.20
C ALA A 103 2.33 -2.28 28.10
N VAL A 104 2.62 -1.26 27.29
CA VAL A 104 1.71 -0.84 26.21
C VAL A 104 1.70 -1.84 25.06
N PHE A 105 2.87 -2.33 24.65
CA PHE A 105 3.01 -3.33 23.59
C PHE A 105 2.45 -4.69 24.02
N GLU A 106 2.71 -5.12 25.25
CA GLU A 106 2.11 -6.34 25.79
C GLU A 106 0.60 -6.24 25.90
N LYS A 107 0.07 -5.07 26.30
CA LYS A 107 -1.37 -4.82 26.32
C LYS A 107 -1.95 -4.93 24.91
N ALA A 108 -1.24 -4.44 23.90
CA ALA A 108 -1.64 -4.56 22.51
C ALA A 108 -1.69 -6.03 22.05
N LEU A 109 -0.68 -6.84 22.38
CA LEU A 109 -0.69 -8.28 22.09
C LEU A 109 -1.85 -9.01 22.77
N ARG A 110 -2.13 -8.69 24.04
CA ARG A 110 -3.26 -9.25 24.79
C ARG A 110 -4.61 -8.89 24.15
N ARG A 111 -4.82 -7.61 23.80
CA ARG A 111 -6.05 -7.14 23.14
C ARG A 111 -6.23 -7.75 21.77
N LEU A 112 -5.13 -7.88 21.02
CA LEU A 112 -5.12 -8.56 19.73
C LEU A 112 -5.42 -10.05 19.91
N GLY A 113 -5.11 -10.66 21.05
CA GLY A 113 -5.19 -12.11 21.24
C GLY A 113 -4.09 -12.82 20.45
N ALA A 114 -2.91 -12.22 20.36
CA ALA A 114 -1.76 -12.79 19.68
C ALA A 114 -0.87 -13.56 20.65
N ARG A 115 -0.50 -14.79 20.26
CA ARG A 115 0.53 -15.59 20.93
C ARG A 115 1.88 -15.29 20.28
N ALA A 116 2.38 -14.09 20.54
CA ALA A 116 3.69 -13.62 20.09
C ALA A 116 4.44 -12.98 21.26
N THR A 117 5.76 -13.04 21.25
CA THR A 117 6.60 -12.25 22.16
C THR A 117 6.93 -10.89 21.55
N LEU A 118 7.45 -9.95 22.34
CA LEU A 118 7.89 -8.65 21.81
C LEU A 118 8.99 -8.80 20.75
N ALA A 119 9.90 -9.77 20.90
CA ALA A 119 10.91 -10.08 19.88
C ALA A 119 10.34 -10.60 18.54
N GLU A 120 9.07 -11.02 18.52
CA GLU A 120 8.35 -11.43 17.31
C GLU A 120 7.47 -10.29 16.76
N CYS A 121 7.65 -9.07 17.25
CA CYS A 121 6.92 -7.88 16.83
C CYS A 121 7.81 -6.93 16.04
N LEU A 122 7.23 -6.30 15.02
CA LEU A 122 7.79 -5.17 14.30
C LEU A 122 7.01 -3.91 14.69
N PHE A 123 7.69 -2.89 15.18
CA PHE A 123 7.09 -1.59 15.51
C PHE A 123 7.50 -0.50 14.51
N ILE A 124 6.55 0.30 14.05
CA ILE A 124 6.80 1.43 13.16
C ILE A 124 6.38 2.72 13.86
N THR A 125 7.34 3.64 14.00
CA THR A 125 7.15 4.98 14.58
C THR A 125 8.14 5.95 13.93
N GLU A 126 7.86 7.24 13.97
CA GLU A 126 8.79 8.30 13.60
C GLU A 126 9.85 8.56 14.68
N ASN A 127 9.52 8.22 15.93
CA ASN A 127 10.31 8.58 17.09
C ASN A 127 11.59 7.73 17.19
N LYS A 128 12.72 8.34 16.84
CA LYS A 128 14.05 7.71 16.91
C LYS A 128 14.39 7.18 18.31
N ALA A 129 13.94 7.85 19.37
CA ALA A 129 14.19 7.40 20.74
C ALA A 129 13.40 6.13 21.05
N HIS A 130 12.14 6.05 20.63
CA HIS A 130 11.32 4.84 20.75
C HIS A 130 11.95 3.68 19.98
N VAL A 131 12.36 3.89 18.72
CA VAL A 131 13.05 2.88 17.91
C VAL A 131 14.28 2.30 18.61
N ARG A 132 15.13 3.17 19.19
CA ARG A 132 16.31 2.71 19.94
C ARG A 132 15.90 1.93 21.19
N ALA A 133 14.92 2.43 21.94
CA ALA A 133 14.48 1.84 23.19
C ALA A 133 13.87 0.45 22.98
N VAL A 134 12.96 0.29 22.02
CA VAL A 134 12.30 -1.00 21.76
C VAL A 134 13.29 -2.04 21.23
N ARG A 135 14.26 -1.64 20.39
CA ARG A 135 15.33 -2.54 19.91
C ARG A 135 16.25 -2.97 21.06
N LYS A 136 16.70 -2.02 21.90
CA LYS A 136 17.70 -2.28 22.95
C LYS A 136 17.12 -3.00 24.17
N HIS A 137 15.91 -2.63 24.58
CA HIS A 137 15.34 -3.06 25.87
C HIS A 137 14.23 -4.10 25.72
N LEU A 138 13.49 -4.08 24.61
CA LEU A 138 12.36 -5.00 24.39
C LEU A 138 12.67 -6.09 23.34
N LEU A 139 13.85 -6.00 22.70
CA LEU A 139 14.29 -6.88 21.60
C LEU A 139 13.33 -6.90 20.41
N MET A 140 12.49 -5.88 20.27
CA MET A 140 11.57 -5.75 19.14
C MET A 140 12.33 -5.38 17.87
N HIS A 141 11.80 -5.80 16.72
CA HIS A 141 12.18 -5.18 15.46
C HIS A 141 11.51 -3.82 15.36
N ALA A 142 12.14 -2.88 14.65
CA ALA A 142 11.53 -1.59 14.40
C ALA A 142 11.90 -1.04 13.02
N LEU A 143 11.02 -0.23 12.44
CA LEU A 143 11.31 0.64 11.32
C LEU A 143 11.00 2.07 11.71
N GLN A 144 11.91 2.98 11.42
CA GLN A 144 11.71 4.40 11.66
C GLN A 144 11.12 5.07 10.40
N PHE A 145 9.92 5.65 10.51
CA PHE A 145 9.42 6.56 9.49
C PHE A 145 10.08 7.93 9.63
N ARG A 146 10.43 8.57 8.51
CA ARG A 146 10.94 9.95 8.49
C ARG A 146 9.84 10.89 8.00
N PRO A 147 9.17 11.63 8.90
CA PRO A 147 8.22 12.65 8.48
C PRO A 147 8.92 13.80 7.75
N PRO A 148 8.20 14.59 6.94
CA PRO A 148 8.74 15.77 6.27
C PRO A 148 9.50 16.70 7.22
N GLY A 149 10.70 17.14 6.84
CA GLY A 149 11.55 18.01 7.65
C GLY A 149 12.40 17.31 8.71
N ALA A 150 12.17 16.02 9.01
CA ALA A 150 13.05 15.25 9.87
C ALA A 150 14.31 14.75 9.12
N THR A 151 15.30 14.24 9.86
CA THR A 151 16.51 13.62 9.29
C THR A 151 16.66 12.18 9.79
N GLY A 152 17.28 11.32 8.97
CA GLY A 152 17.41 9.88 9.25
C GLY A 152 16.18 9.07 8.85
N GLY A 153 15.91 7.96 9.53
CA GLY A 153 14.80 7.07 9.22
C GLY A 153 15.16 5.94 8.24
N ASP A 154 14.35 4.89 8.28
CA ASP A 154 14.44 3.74 7.38
C ASP A 154 13.69 3.99 6.06
N PHE A 155 12.64 4.82 6.09
CA PHE A 155 11.89 5.27 4.91
C PHE A 155 11.21 6.62 5.17
N ALA A 156 10.82 7.31 4.09
CA ALA A 156 10.20 8.64 4.16
C ALA A 156 8.89 8.76 3.35
N ASP A 157 8.56 7.72 2.59
CA ASP A 157 7.33 7.60 1.82
C ASP A 157 6.71 6.23 2.13
N TRP A 158 5.43 6.19 2.44
CA TRP A 158 4.73 4.95 2.73
C TRP A 158 4.65 4.00 1.53
N ALA A 159 4.92 4.46 0.30
CA ALA A 159 5.11 3.60 -0.86
C ALA A 159 6.26 2.57 -0.66
N ASP A 160 7.30 2.93 0.11
CA ASP A 160 8.43 2.05 0.41
C ASP A 160 8.11 1.00 1.49
N ALA A 161 7.15 1.29 2.39
CA ALA A 161 6.93 0.53 3.62
C ALA A 161 6.56 -0.95 3.39
N PRO A 162 5.66 -1.32 2.45
CA PRO A 162 5.29 -2.72 2.23
C PRO A 162 6.49 -3.62 1.93
N ALA A 163 7.44 -3.16 1.12
CA ALA A 163 8.63 -3.93 0.75
C ALA A 163 9.57 -4.16 1.95
N LEU A 164 9.79 -3.10 2.75
CA LEU A 164 10.59 -3.17 3.97
C LEU A 164 9.97 -4.13 5.00
N ILE A 165 8.65 -4.04 5.19
CA ILE A 165 7.91 -4.91 6.12
C ILE A 165 7.95 -6.36 5.63
N ALA A 166 7.71 -6.61 4.34
CA ALA A 166 7.76 -7.96 3.78
C ALA A 166 9.14 -8.60 3.96
N HIS A 167 10.22 -7.82 3.85
CA HIS A 167 11.57 -8.30 4.11
C HIS A 167 11.80 -8.70 5.57
N GLU A 168 11.34 -7.89 6.53
CA GLU A 168 11.48 -8.22 7.96
C GLU A 168 10.61 -9.42 8.37
N VAL A 169 9.45 -9.59 7.72
CA VAL A 169 8.46 -10.61 8.09
C VAL A 169 8.76 -11.97 7.49
N ALA A 170 8.99 -12.02 6.19
CA ALA A 170 9.21 -13.25 5.42
C ALA A 170 9.86 -12.93 4.07
N PRO A 171 11.19 -12.74 4.03
CA PRO A 171 11.89 -12.18 2.88
C PRO A 171 11.82 -13.03 1.60
N ASP A 172 11.56 -14.33 1.76
CA ASP A 172 11.50 -15.32 0.68
C ASP A 172 10.07 -15.78 0.35
N HIS A 173 9.05 -15.15 0.96
CA HIS A 173 7.66 -15.54 0.70
C HIS A 173 7.18 -14.98 -0.64
N ALA A 174 6.98 -15.86 -1.63
CA ALA A 174 6.63 -15.48 -3.00
C ALA A 174 5.38 -14.58 -3.11
N ASP A 175 4.29 -14.90 -2.38
CA ASP A 175 3.08 -14.06 -2.39
C ASP A 175 3.34 -12.64 -1.87
N ASN A 176 4.17 -12.50 -0.83
CA ASN A 176 4.54 -11.19 -0.31
C ASN A 176 5.32 -10.41 -1.36
N LEU A 177 6.30 -11.05 -2.00
CA LEU A 177 7.08 -10.43 -3.07
C LEU A 177 6.19 -9.94 -4.21
N HIS A 178 5.25 -10.79 -4.64
CA HIS A 178 4.30 -10.41 -5.68
C HIS A 178 3.44 -9.21 -5.28
N ALA A 179 2.89 -9.21 -4.04
CA ALA A 179 2.06 -8.13 -3.53
C ALA A 179 2.83 -6.79 -3.44
N VAL A 180 4.06 -6.81 -2.92
CA VAL A 180 4.87 -5.58 -2.77
C VAL A 180 5.37 -5.05 -4.11
N VAL A 181 5.74 -5.92 -5.06
CA VAL A 181 6.14 -5.51 -6.41
C VAL A 181 4.95 -4.89 -7.16
N LYS A 182 3.76 -5.49 -7.03
CA LYS A 182 2.53 -4.95 -7.61
C LYS A 182 2.24 -3.55 -7.07
N ALA A 183 2.35 -3.36 -5.76
CA ALA A 183 2.13 -2.07 -5.11
C ALA A 183 3.16 -1.03 -5.56
N HIS A 184 4.44 -1.39 -5.52
CA HIS A 184 5.57 -0.54 -5.91
C HIS A 184 5.43 0.01 -7.34
N LEU A 185 5.06 -0.86 -8.27
CA LEU A 185 4.79 -0.49 -9.65
C LEU A 185 3.51 0.33 -9.78
N GLY A 186 2.46 0.00 -9.02
CA GLY A 186 1.23 0.78 -8.97
C GLY A 186 1.45 2.23 -8.54
N PHE A 187 2.31 2.48 -7.55
CA PHE A 187 2.69 3.83 -7.12
C PHE A 187 3.45 4.62 -8.21
N GLN A 188 4.00 3.92 -9.20
CA GLN A 188 4.66 4.49 -10.37
C GLN A 188 3.74 4.53 -11.61
N GLY A 189 2.45 4.24 -11.45
CA GLY A 189 1.47 4.25 -12.54
C GLY A 189 1.51 3.01 -13.45
N VAL A 190 2.18 1.93 -13.01
CA VAL A 190 2.30 0.68 -13.77
C VAL A 190 1.35 -0.38 -13.21
N GLU A 191 0.45 -0.88 -14.05
CA GLU A 191 -0.41 -2.02 -13.74
C GLU A 191 0.39 -3.32 -13.95
N LEU A 192 0.73 -4.02 -12.87
CA LEU A 192 1.48 -5.28 -12.94
C LEU A 192 0.67 -6.37 -13.65
N VAL A 193 1.29 -7.03 -14.65
CA VAL A 193 0.76 -8.23 -15.32
C VAL A 193 1.45 -9.49 -14.78
N THR A 194 2.78 -9.49 -14.73
CA THR A 194 3.57 -10.61 -14.19
C THR A 194 4.81 -10.11 -13.47
N ALA A 195 5.18 -10.73 -12.35
CA ALA A 195 6.45 -10.53 -11.67
C ALA A 195 7.11 -11.88 -11.42
N LYS A 196 8.40 -11.99 -11.72
CA LYS A 196 9.21 -13.20 -11.50
C LYS A 196 10.50 -12.81 -10.79
N ALA A 197 10.85 -13.55 -9.74
CA ALA A 197 12.15 -13.41 -9.12
C ALA A 197 13.24 -13.84 -10.12
N ALA A 198 14.27 -13.02 -10.26
CA ALA A 198 15.47 -13.35 -11.02
C ALA A 198 16.23 -14.48 -10.32
N LYS A 199 16.92 -15.32 -11.11
CA LYS A 199 17.62 -16.52 -10.61
C LYS A 199 18.81 -16.20 -9.67
N ALA A 200 19.29 -14.96 -9.65
CA ALA A 200 20.40 -14.52 -8.80
C ALA A 200 20.10 -13.14 -8.21
N GLY A 201 20.41 -12.93 -6.92
CA GLY A 201 20.44 -11.60 -6.30
C GLY A 201 19.12 -11.06 -5.70
N GLY A 202 17.99 -11.73 -5.92
CA GLY A 202 16.70 -11.30 -5.36
C GLY A 202 16.03 -10.15 -6.12
N ASP A 203 16.58 -9.80 -7.29
CA ASP A 203 15.97 -8.87 -8.24
C ASP A 203 14.68 -9.44 -8.83
N VAL A 204 13.83 -8.56 -9.37
CA VAL A 204 12.54 -8.94 -9.93
C VAL A 204 12.43 -8.43 -11.36
N GLU A 205 12.18 -9.36 -12.27
CA GLU A 205 11.72 -9.05 -13.61
C GLU A 205 10.20 -8.89 -13.57
N ALA A 206 9.73 -7.70 -13.93
CA ALA A 206 8.31 -7.38 -13.99
C ALA A 206 7.90 -7.00 -15.41
N ALA A 207 6.72 -7.45 -15.81
CA ALA A 207 6.01 -6.96 -16.97
C ALA A 207 4.68 -6.36 -16.52
N GLY A 208 4.37 -5.19 -17.04
CA GLY A 208 3.20 -4.42 -16.67
C GLY A 208 2.61 -3.69 -17.86
N ARG A 209 1.67 -2.79 -17.56
CA ARG A 209 1.04 -1.90 -18.53
C ARG A 209 1.01 -0.49 -17.97
N VAL A 210 1.24 0.48 -18.84
CA VAL A 210 0.96 1.89 -18.56
C VAL A 210 -0.19 2.34 -19.46
N TRP A 211 -1.06 3.20 -18.93
CA TRP A 211 -2.16 3.76 -19.69
C TRP A 211 -1.70 5.08 -20.31
N CYS A 212 -1.58 5.11 -21.63
CA CYS A 212 -1.07 6.27 -22.37
C CYS A 212 -2.16 6.89 -23.23
N PRO A 213 -2.29 8.22 -23.24
CA PRO A 213 -3.18 8.90 -24.19
C PRO A 213 -2.66 8.71 -25.62
N VAL A 214 -3.58 8.47 -26.56
CA VAL A 214 -3.26 8.39 -27.98
C VAL A 214 -4.09 9.38 -28.78
N SER A 215 -3.51 9.90 -29.86
CA SER A 215 -4.21 10.74 -30.82
C SER A 215 -4.84 9.88 -31.92
N VAL A 216 -6.09 10.18 -32.28
CA VAL A 216 -6.83 9.50 -33.35
C VAL A 216 -7.45 10.55 -34.27
N PRO A 217 -6.68 11.13 -35.22
CA PRO A 217 -7.06 12.35 -35.96
C PRO A 217 -8.39 12.32 -36.72
N ALA A 218 -8.92 11.14 -37.03
CA ALA A 218 -10.18 10.95 -37.77
C ALA A 218 -11.38 10.53 -36.89
N CYS A 219 -11.22 10.49 -35.57
CA CYS A 219 -12.26 10.02 -34.64
C CYS A 219 -12.36 10.95 -33.41
N PRO A 220 -13.03 12.11 -33.53
CA PRO A 220 -13.13 13.08 -32.44
C PRO A 220 -13.84 12.52 -31.19
N ASP A 221 -14.71 11.53 -31.36
CA ASP A 221 -15.37 10.84 -30.24
C ASP A 221 -14.39 10.03 -29.36
N LEU A 222 -13.20 9.73 -29.89
CA LEU A 222 -12.11 9.03 -29.22
C LEU A 222 -11.05 9.97 -28.62
N GLU A 223 -11.29 11.28 -28.59
CA GLU A 223 -10.40 12.22 -27.93
C GLU A 223 -10.20 11.87 -26.44
N GLY A 224 -8.94 11.94 -25.99
CA GLY A 224 -8.52 11.61 -24.63
C GLY A 224 -8.54 10.11 -24.31
N LEU A 225 -8.73 9.24 -25.31
CA LEU A 225 -8.69 7.80 -25.11
C LEU A 225 -7.28 7.33 -24.71
N GLN A 226 -7.22 6.50 -23.67
CA GLN A 226 -6.01 5.84 -23.23
C GLN A 226 -5.97 4.39 -23.66
N VAL A 227 -4.78 3.93 -24.04
CA VAL A 227 -4.49 2.53 -24.39
C VAL A 227 -3.45 1.96 -23.45
N ALA A 228 -3.55 0.67 -23.17
CA ALA A 228 -2.57 -0.02 -22.35
C ALA A 228 -1.34 -0.38 -23.18
N MET A 229 -0.22 0.27 -22.90
CA MET A 229 1.08 0.00 -23.51
C MET A 229 1.87 -0.97 -22.63
N PRO A 230 2.42 -2.06 -23.17
CA PRO A 230 3.22 -2.99 -22.40
C PRO A 230 4.53 -2.31 -21.95
N VAL A 231 4.93 -2.57 -20.70
CA VAL A 231 6.23 -2.14 -20.17
C VAL A 231 6.91 -3.31 -19.49
N THR A 232 8.22 -3.37 -19.62
CA THR A 232 9.08 -4.29 -18.87
C THR A 232 9.95 -3.50 -17.93
N SER A 233 10.17 -4.03 -16.74
CA SER A 233 10.99 -3.37 -15.72
C SER A 233 11.85 -4.41 -15.00
N HIS A 234 13.09 -4.00 -14.74
CA HIS A 234 13.98 -4.71 -13.83
C HIS A 234 14.00 -3.93 -12.52
N ILE A 235 13.57 -4.58 -11.44
CA ILE A 235 13.47 -3.97 -10.10
C ILE A 235 14.56 -4.59 -9.26
N ALA A 236 15.57 -3.77 -8.91
CA ALA A 236 16.62 -4.21 -8.03
C ALA A 236 16.14 -4.26 -6.58
N ARG A 237 16.54 -5.30 -5.84
CA ARG A 237 16.25 -5.41 -4.40
C ARG A 237 17.46 -4.93 -3.60
N GLY A 238 17.36 -3.72 -3.07
CA GLY A 238 18.37 -3.12 -2.21
C GLY A 238 18.40 -3.69 -0.79
N PRO A 239 19.23 -3.10 0.09
CA PRO A 239 19.33 -3.47 1.49
C PRO A 239 17.96 -3.46 2.18
N ARG A 240 17.74 -4.45 3.05
CA ARG A 240 16.48 -4.64 3.79
C ARG A 240 15.25 -4.77 2.89
N GLY A 241 15.44 -5.18 1.65
CA GLY A 241 14.35 -5.43 0.70
C GLY A 241 13.75 -4.18 0.06
N LYS A 242 14.39 -3.01 0.20
CA LYS A 242 13.98 -1.80 -0.51
C LYS A 242 13.98 -2.04 -2.02
N LEU A 243 12.91 -1.69 -2.71
CA LEU A 243 12.84 -1.82 -4.16
C LEU A 243 13.38 -0.56 -4.83
N SER A 244 14.25 -0.70 -5.82
CA SER A 244 14.65 0.44 -6.65
C SER A 244 13.44 0.94 -7.44
N PRO A 245 13.35 2.24 -7.75
CA PRO A 245 12.42 2.72 -8.77
C PRO A 245 12.58 1.87 -10.04
N ALA A 246 11.46 1.51 -10.65
CA ALA A 246 11.49 0.86 -11.94
C ALA A 246 11.72 1.97 -12.98
N PRO A 247 12.74 1.88 -13.84
CA PRO A 247 12.78 2.73 -15.02
C PRO A 247 11.59 2.35 -15.90
N VAL A 248 10.48 3.06 -15.73
CA VAL A 248 9.35 2.96 -16.65
C VAL A 248 9.76 3.77 -17.87
N VAL A 249 10.30 3.07 -18.88
CA VAL A 249 10.58 3.71 -20.16
C VAL A 249 9.23 4.13 -20.73
N ALA A 250 9.01 5.44 -20.84
CA ALA A 250 7.82 5.96 -21.49
C ALA A 250 7.77 5.43 -22.93
N PRO A 251 6.60 5.03 -23.44
CA PRO A 251 6.47 4.65 -24.84
C PRO A 251 7.00 5.76 -25.74
N SER A 252 7.71 5.37 -26.81
CA SER A 252 8.24 6.33 -27.78
C SER A 252 7.10 7.01 -28.56
N ALA A 253 7.41 8.10 -29.25
CA ALA A 253 6.44 8.75 -30.13
C ALA A 253 5.93 7.78 -31.22
N ASP A 254 6.80 6.89 -31.70
CA ASP A 254 6.45 5.86 -32.69
C ASP A 254 5.51 4.82 -32.08
N ASP A 255 5.77 4.35 -30.86
CA ASP A 255 4.87 3.42 -30.15
C ASP A 255 3.46 4.03 -29.95
N LEU A 256 3.40 5.32 -29.60
CA LEU A 256 2.13 6.04 -29.44
C LEU A 256 1.42 6.25 -30.77
N ALA A 257 2.16 6.52 -31.86
CA ALA A 257 1.60 6.66 -33.20
C ALA A 257 1.06 5.32 -33.72
N GLU A 258 1.79 4.22 -33.51
CA GLU A 258 1.33 2.87 -33.86
C GLU A 258 0.06 2.51 -33.08
N ALA A 259 0.05 2.78 -31.77
CA ALA A 259 -1.13 2.53 -30.96
C ALA A 259 -2.34 3.39 -31.40
N GLY A 260 -2.12 4.64 -31.79
CA GLY A 260 -3.14 5.50 -32.39
C GLY A 260 -3.69 4.94 -33.71
N ALA A 261 -2.81 4.47 -34.59
CA ALA A 261 -3.19 3.82 -35.86
C ALA A 261 -3.97 2.51 -35.63
N PHE A 262 -3.60 1.74 -34.61
CA PHE A 262 -4.34 0.54 -34.21
C PHE A 262 -5.77 0.90 -33.76
N VAL A 263 -5.93 1.91 -32.91
CA VAL A 263 -7.26 2.39 -32.50
C VAL A 263 -8.07 2.89 -33.69
N GLN A 264 -7.46 3.62 -34.61
CA GLN A 264 -8.11 4.08 -35.84
C GLN A 264 -8.61 2.91 -36.68
N SER A 265 -7.80 1.86 -36.81
CA SER A 265 -8.20 0.63 -37.51
C SER A 265 -9.39 -0.05 -36.83
N LEU A 266 -9.37 -0.23 -35.50
CA LEU A 266 -10.51 -0.78 -34.75
C LEU A 266 -11.78 0.06 -34.96
N ALA A 267 -11.63 1.38 -34.95
CA ALA A 267 -12.72 2.33 -35.15
C ALA A 267 -13.31 2.23 -36.56
N HIS A 268 -12.46 2.16 -37.59
CA HIS A 268 -12.86 2.03 -39.00
C HIS A 268 -13.64 0.74 -39.26
N HIS A 269 -13.24 -0.37 -38.63
CA HIS A 269 -13.89 -1.67 -38.79
C HIS A 269 -15.07 -1.91 -37.84
N GLY A 270 -15.50 -0.89 -37.08
CA GLY A 270 -16.63 -1.02 -36.14
C GLY A 270 -16.39 -2.02 -35.01
N GLN A 271 -15.13 -2.20 -34.59
CA GLN A 271 -14.70 -3.17 -33.58
C GLN A 271 -14.65 -2.60 -32.16
N ILE A 272 -14.97 -1.31 -31.99
CA ILE A 272 -15.10 -0.64 -30.70
C ILE A 272 -16.57 -0.46 -30.36
N GLY A 273 -17.06 -1.16 -29.34
CA GLY A 273 -18.41 -1.01 -28.80
C GLY A 273 -18.56 0.24 -27.94
N GLY A 274 -19.78 0.80 -27.90
CA GLY A 274 -20.14 1.94 -27.05
C GLY A 274 -19.79 3.32 -27.62
N ARG A 275 -19.38 3.39 -28.89
CA ARG A 275 -19.16 4.66 -29.59
C ARG A 275 -20.48 5.33 -29.94
N ALA A 276 -20.57 6.65 -29.76
CA ALA A 276 -21.76 7.41 -30.10
C ALA A 276 -22.04 7.35 -31.60
N GLY A 277 -23.30 7.09 -31.99
CA GLY A 277 -23.72 7.12 -33.40
C GLY A 277 -23.20 6.00 -34.30
N THR A 278 -22.50 4.99 -33.76
CA THR A 278 -22.01 3.84 -34.55
C THR A 278 -22.49 2.52 -33.98
N LYS A 279 -23.07 1.67 -34.84
CA LYS A 279 -23.51 0.32 -34.47
C LYS A 279 -22.32 -0.62 -34.69
N ALA A 280 -21.62 -0.99 -33.62
CA ALA A 280 -20.52 -1.95 -33.70
C ALA A 280 -21.06 -3.31 -34.19
N LEU A 281 -20.49 -3.82 -35.28
CA LEU A 281 -20.95 -5.07 -35.91
C LEU A 281 -20.48 -6.29 -35.10
N HIS A 282 -19.21 -6.28 -34.67
CA HIS A 282 -18.59 -7.31 -33.83
C HIS A 282 -17.56 -6.68 -32.88
N PRO A 283 -18.00 -6.04 -31.78
CA PRO A 283 -17.08 -5.31 -30.91
C PRO A 283 -16.11 -6.26 -30.20
N THR A 284 -14.83 -6.16 -30.54
CA THR A 284 -13.74 -6.86 -29.83
C THR A 284 -13.20 -6.02 -28.67
N HIS A 285 -13.49 -4.71 -28.66
CA HIS A 285 -13.07 -3.76 -27.64
C HIS A 285 -14.26 -2.91 -27.18
N CYS A 286 -14.14 -2.29 -26.01
CA CYS A 286 -15.07 -1.27 -25.53
C CYS A 286 -14.32 -0.15 -24.82
N ILE A 287 -14.97 1.02 -24.75
CA ILE A 287 -14.48 2.15 -23.97
C ILE A 287 -15.06 2.04 -22.57
N LYS A 288 -14.18 1.99 -21.57
CA LYS A 288 -14.58 2.13 -20.16
C LYS A 288 -14.18 3.50 -19.67
N THR A 289 -15.13 4.18 -19.04
CA THR A 289 -14.89 5.46 -18.37
C THR A 289 -14.83 5.21 -16.87
N ASP A 290 -13.73 5.61 -16.24
CA ASP A 290 -13.62 5.53 -14.78
C ASP A 290 -14.34 6.71 -14.09
N ALA A 291 -14.39 6.69 -12.76
CA ALA A 291 -15.08 7.71 -11.97
C ALA A 291 -14.51 9.13 -12.15
N SER A 292 -13.26 9.25 -12.63
CA SER A 292 -12.64 10.54 -12.97
C SER A 292 -12.85 10.97 -14.42
N GLY A 293 -13.63 10.21 -15.20
CA GLY A 293 -13.92 10.54 -16.60
C GLY A 293 -12.85 10.09 -17.59
N VAL A 294 -11.83 9.34 -17.16
CA VAL A 294 -10.76 8.86 -18.06
C VAL A 294 -11.31 7.71 -18.90
N LYS A 295 -11.22 7.86 -20.22
CA LYS A 295 -11.63 6.84 -21.20
C LYS A 295 -10.48 5.87 -21.44
N ARG A 296 -10.71 4.58 -21.23
CA ARG A 296 -9.74 3.51 -21.49
C ARG A 296 -10.29 2.53 -22.51
N LEU A 297 -9.49 2.23 -23.52
CA LEU A 297 -9.80 1.15 -24.46
C LEU A 297 -9.45 -0.19 -23.81
N VAL A 298 -10.44 -1.05 -23.63
CA VAL A 298 -10.25 -2.39 -23.08
C VAL A 298 -10.74 -3.44 -24.06
N ARG A 299 -10.05 -4.58 -24.14
CA ARG A 299 -10.52 -5.73 -24.90
C ARG A 299 -11.74 -6.33 -24.21
N SER A 300 -12.84 -6.48 -24.95
CA SER A 300 -14.01 -7.21 -24.49
C SER A 300 -13.63 -8.68 -24.32
N ARG A 301 -14.02 -9.33 -23.23
CA ARG A 301 -13.86 -10.79 -23.12
C ARG A 301 -14.67 -11.43 -24.25
N PHE A 302 -14.04 -12.30 -25.04
CA PHE A 302 -14.78 -13.19 -25.94
C PHE A 302 -15.68 -14.04 -25.04
N SER A 303 -16.95 -13.66 -24.96
CA SER A 303 -17.97 -14.59 -24.51
C SER A 303 -18.19 -15.49 -25.72
N ALA A 304 -17.58 -16.67 -25.72
CA ALA A 304 -18.02 -17.71 -26.62
C ALA A 304 -19.48 -17.99 -26.24
N VAL A 305 -20.41 -17.57 -27.09
CA VAL A 305 -21.82 -17.96 -27.03
C VAL A 305 -21.95 -19.18 -27.92
#